data_AF-K1S226-F1
#
_entry.id   AF-K1S226-F1
#
_cell.length_a   1.000
_cell.length_b   1.000
_cell.length_c   1.000
_cell.angle_alpha   90.00
_cell.angle_beta   90.00
_cell.angle_gamma   90.00
#
_symmetry.space_group_name_H-M   'P 1'
#
loop_
_entity.id
_entity.type
_entity.pdbx_description
1 polymer ?
#
loop_
_entity_poly.entity_id
_entity_poly.type
_entity_poly.pdbx_seq_one_letter_code
_entity_poly.pdbx_strand_id
1 'polypeptide(L)'
;MPVSITSISDNAFFECNSLTAVSIPNSVTSIGDGAFCKCGSLKNIAIPDSVTSIGEAAFSDCNSLESIAIPDSVTNISNHTFVSCSNLTSITILGSVTNIGNCAFYECTNLTSITIPDSVTSIGNLAFYKCENLKDVTIPDSVTDIGEYAFKGTKWLSEYPDDFVVLKNGSLLRTKERTA
;
A
#
# COMPACT_ATOMS: atom_id res chain seq x y z
N MET A 1 -21.32 12.57 28.30
CA MET A 1 -20.15 11.69 28.11
C MET A 1 -19.47 12.12 26.84
N PRO A 2 -18.14 12.35 26.80
CA PRO A 2 -17.50 12.62 25.53
C PRO A 2 -17.65 11.36 24.66
N VAL A 3 -18.12 11.54 23.44
CA VAL A 3 -18.16 10.46 22.44
C VAL A 3 -16.71 10.03 22.19
N SER A 4 -16.42 8.76 22.45
CA SER A 4 -15.18 8.14 22.01
C SER A 4 -15.16 8.17 20.48
N ILE A 5 -14.11 8.76 19.88
CA ILE A 5 -13.95 8.73 18.43
C ILE A 5 -13.63 7.30 18.04
N THR A 6 -14.57 6.64 17.36
CA THR A 6 -14.43 5.26 16.88
C THR A 6 -13.99 5.19 15.43
N SER A 7 -14.03 6.29 14.69
CA SER A 7 -13.67 6.33 13.28
C SER A 7 -13.08 7.68 12.90
N ILE A 8 -12.15 7.67 11.95
CA ILE A 8 -11.77 8.85 11.19
C ILE A 8 -12.62 8.82 9.92
N SER A 9 -13.51 9.79 9.76
CA SER A 9 -14.44 9.83 8.63
C SER A 9 -13.73 10.05 7.29
N ASP A 10 -14.44 9.75 6.21
CA ASP A 10 -13.98 10.02 4.85
C ASP A 10 -13.55 11.47 4.70
N ASN A 11 -12.39 11.69 4.06
CA ASN A 11 -11.80 12.99 3.79
C ASN A 11 -11.57 13.88 5.03
N ALA A 12 -11.56 13.33 6.26
CA ALA A 12 -11.46 14.12 7.50
C ALA A 12 -10.26 15.08 7.56
N PHE A 13 -9.12 14.68 6.96
CA PHE A 13 -7.90 15.47 6.83
C PHE A 13 -7.48 15.64 5.37
N PHE A 14 -8.43 15.60 4.43
CA PHE A 14 -8.13 15.80 3.01
C PHE A 14 -7.40 17.13 2.78
N GLU A 15 -6.28 17.10 2.04
CA GLU A 15 -5.44 18.26 1.72
C GLU A 15 -4.93 19.04 2.95
N CYS A 16 -4.83 18.40 4.12
CA CYS A 16 -4.24 18.99 5.32
C CYS A 16 -2.72 19.08 5.21
N ASN A 17 -2.22 19.90 4.28
CA ASN A 17 -0.81 20.06 3.93
C ASN A 17 0.10 20.54 5.07
N SER A 18 -0.46 21.07 6.17
CA SER A 18 0.29 21.45 7.37
C SER A 18 0.37 20.35 8.43
N LEU A 19 -0.35 19.24 8.25
CA LEU A 19 -0.32 18.12 9.19
C LEU A 19 0.99 17.37 9.04
N THR A 20 1.86 17.44 10.05
CA THR A 20 3.16 16.76 10.05
C THR A 20 3.16 15.44 10.81
N ALA A 21 2.25 15.33 11.79
CA ALA A 21 2.03 14.15 12.61
C ALA A 21 0.57 14.12 13.10
N VAL A 22 0.08 12.91 13.35
CA VAL A 22 -1.25 12.68 13.94
C VAL A 22 -1.15 11.56 14.96
N SER A 23 -1.81 11.74 16.11
CA SER A 23 -1.99 10.67 17.09
C SER A 23 -3.39 10.10 16.95
N ILE A 24 -3.49 8.85 16.51
CA ILE A 24 -4.77 8.13 16.41
C ILE A 24 -5.04 7.42 17.75
N PRO A 25 -6.15 7.71 18.44
CA PRO A 25 -6.50 7.01 19.68
C PRO A 25 -6.82 5.53 19.44
N ASN A 26 -6.51 4.65 20.41
CA ASN A 26 -6.85 3.22 20.39
C ASN A 26 -8.37 2.93 20.40
N SER A 27 -9.23 3.95 20.51
CA SER A 27 -10.67 3.78 20.32
C SER A 27 -11.08 3.74 18.84
N VAL A 28 -10.20 4.18 17.94
CA VAL A 28 -10.47 4.22 16.49
C VAL A 28 -10.37 2.82 15.90
N THR A 29 -11.44 2.39 15.23
CA THR A 29 -11.55 1.09 14.56
C THR A 29 -11.52 1.18 13.04
N SER A 30 -11.73 2.37 12.46
CA SER A 30 -11.70 2.57 11.01
C SER A 30 -11.13 3.92 10.60
N ILE A 31 -10.44 3.91 9.46
CA ILE A 31 -9.97 5.10 8.74
C ILE A 31 -10.70 5.12 7.39
N GLY A 32 -11.50 6.17 7.16
CA GLY A 32 -12.35 6.31 5.99
C GLY A 32 -11.61 6.60 4.68
N ASP A 33 -12.37 6.67 3.60
CA ASP A 33 -11.87 6.90 2.26
C ASP A 33 -11.26 8.30 2.15
N GLY A 34 -10.06 8.39 1.59
CA GLY A 34 -9.34 9.65 1.44
C GLY A 34 -9.05 10.39 2.75
N ALA A 35 -9.16 9.73 3.92
CA ALA A 35 -9.10 10.38 5.23
C ALA A 35 -7.86 11.28 5.43
N PHE A 36 -6.70 10.90 4.90
CA PHE A 36 -5.45 11.67 4.91
C PHE A 36 -4.94 11.97 3.49
N CYS A 37 -5.78 11.84 2.48
CA CYS A 37 -5.38 12.06 1.09
C CYS A 37 -4.82 13.49 0.92
N LYS A 38 -3.69 13.60 0.21
CA LYS A 38 -2.92 14.83 -0.01
C LYS A 38 -2.44 15.52 1.27
N CYS A 39 -2.24 14.79 2.37
CA CYS A 39 -1.50 15.30 3.52
C CYS A 39 0.00 15.37 3.20
N GLY A 40 0.41 16.31 2.34
CA GLY A 40 1.74 16.34 1.73
C GLY A 40 2.90 16.48 2.71
N SER A 41 2.67 16.97 3.93
CA SER A 41 3.70 17.11 4.99
C SER A 41 3.67 16.01 6.05
N LEU A 42 2.72 15.07 5.99
CA LEU A 42 2.59 14.00 6.99
C LEU A 42 3.78 13.04 6.86
N LYS A 43 4.66 13.02 7.85
CA LYS A 43 5.90 12.21 7.79
C LYS A 43 5.75 10.83 8.39
N ASN A 44 5.04 10.77 9.51
CA ASN A 44 4.88 9.57 10.31
C ASN A 44 3.45 9.51 10.83
N ILE A 45 2.88 8.31 10.80
CA ILE A 45 1.59 8.01 11.38
C ILE A 45 1.63 6.60 11.98
N ALA A 46 1.22 6.48 13.24
CA ALA A 46 1.02 5.21 13.88
C ALA A 46 -0.45 4.82 13.76
N ILE A 47 -0.73 3.71 13.06
CA ILE A 47 -2.06 3.11 13.00
C ILE A 47 -2.18 2.15 14.18
N PRO A 48 -3.12 2.35 15.12
CA PRO A 48 -3.24 1.47 16.28
C PRO A 48 -3.84 0.11 15.89
N ASP A 49 -3.51 -0.93 16.66
CA ASP A 49 -4.00 -2.31 16.47
C ASP A 49 -5.53 -2.46 16.61
N SER A 50 -6.22 -1.40 17.04
CA SER A 50 -7.68 -1.35 17.06
C SER A 50 -8.28 -1.11 15.67
N VAL A 51 -7.52 -0.57 14.71
CA VAL A 51 -8.00 -0.27 13.35
C VAL A 51 -8.13 -1.54 12.55
N THR A 52 -9.35 -1.87 12.14
CA THR A 52 -9.64 -3.06 11.32
C THR A 52 -9.82 -2.75 9.84
N SER A 53 -10.02 -1.48 9.49
CA SER A 53 -10.22 -1.06 8.10
C SER A 53 -9.55 0.28 7.77
N ILE A 54 -8.97 0.34 6.56
CA ILE A 54 -8.38 1.52 5.94
C ILE A 54 -9.03 1.69 4.56
N GLY A 55 -9.63 2.85 4.35
CA GLY A 55 -10.39 3.18 3.15
C GLY A 55 -9.55 3.31 1.89
N GLU A 56 -10.25 3.40 0.77
CA GLU A 56 -9.68 3.71 -0.54
C GLU A 56 -8.98 5.07 -0.50
N ALA A 57 -7.79 5.15 -1.11
CA ALA A 57 -6.99 6.38 -1.18
C ALA A 57 -6.69 7.06 0.17
N ALA A 58 -6.84 6.37 1.30
CA ALA A 58 -6.74 6.98 2.63
C ALA A 58 -5.45 7.76 2.87
N PHE A 59 -4.34 7.34 2.27
CA PHE A 59 -3.04 8.00 2.33
C PHE A 59 -2.48 8.41 0.95
N SER A 60 -3.33 8.48 -0.08
CA SER A 60 -2.91 8.93 -1.42
C SER A 60 -2.23 10.30 -1.34
N ASP A 61 -1.15 10.49 -2.09
CA ASP A 61 -0.40 11.75 -2.18
C ASP A 61 0.13 12.27 -0.83
N CYS A 62 0.34 11.40 0.17
CA CYS A 62 1.11 11.72 1.36
C CYS A 62 2.61 11.74 1.02
N ASN A 63 3.05 12.71 0.22
CA ASN A 63 4.37 12.67 -0.41
C ASN A 63 5.54 12.71 0.61
N SER A 64 5.33 13.18 1.84
CA SER A 64 6.37 13.18 2.90
C SER A 64 6.36 11.94 3.78
N LEU A 65 5.42 11.00 3.60
CA LEU A 65 5.31 9.80 4.44
C LEU A 65 6.53 8.91 4.21
N GLU A 66 7.34 8.70 5.24
CA GLU A 66 8.63 7.98 5.12
C GLU A 66 8.50 6.48 5.40
N SER A 67 7.64 6.13 6.36
CA SER A 67 7.37 4.75 6.77
C SER A 67 5.95 4.60 7.30
N ILE A 68 5.38 3.40 7.15
CA ILE A 68 4.10 3.04 7.77
C ILE A 68 4.06 1.56 8.14
N ALA A 69 3.36 1.25 9.23
CA ALA A 69 3.03 -0.12 9.62
C ALA A 69 1.52 -0.34 9.48
N ILE A 70 1.12 -1.37 8.75
CA ILE A 70 -0.25 -1.85 8.66
C ILE A 70 -0.45 -2.86 9.80
N PRO A 71 -1.36 -2.60 10.75
CA PRO A 71 -1.52 -3.45 11.91
C PRO A 71 -2.15 -4.80 11.55
N ASP A 72 -1.95 -5.81 12.40
CA ASP A 72 -2.41 -7.19 12.16
C ASP A 72 -3.94 -7.31 12.19
N SER A 73 -4.63 -6.28 12.65
CA SER A 73 -6.09 -6.19 12.60
C SER A 73 -6.64 -5.84 11.22
N VAL A 74 -5.82 -5.33 10.29
CA VAL A 74 -6.24 -4.94 8.94
C VAL A 74 -6.14 -6.12 8.00
N THR A 75 -7.26 -6.44 7.34
CA THR A 75 -7.34 -7.58 6.41
C THR A 75 -7.17 -7.22 4.95
N ASN A 76 -7.19 -5.93 4.61
CA ASN A 76 -7.11 -5.46 3.22
C ASN A 76 -6.36 -4.14 3.11
N ILE A 77 -5.44 -4.06 2.15
CA ILE A 77 -4.92 -2.78 1.68
C ILE A 77 -5.79 -2.39 0.49
N SER A 78 -6.59 -1.35 0.65
CA SER A 78 -7.61 -0.95 -0.32
C SER A 78 -7.00 -0.38 -1.61
N ASN A 79 -7.85 -0.14 -2.60
CA ASN A 79 -7.40 0.50 -3.83
C ASN A 79 -6.79 1.86 -3.50
N HIS A 80 -5.76 2.22 -4.25
CA HIS A 80 -5.14 3.54 -4.19
C HIS A 80 -4.57 3.98 -2.82
N THR A 81 -4.52 3.12 -1.79
CA THR A 81 -4.31 3.54 -0.40
C THR A 81 -3.06 4.39 -0.19
N PHE A 82 -1.94 4.08 -0.86
CA PHE A 82 -0.65 4.76 -0.77
C PHE A 82 -0.15 5.33 -2.11
N VAL A 83 -1.05 5.60 -3.07
CA VAL A 83 -0.68 6.21 -4.37
C VAL A 83 0.20 7.43 -4.16
N SER A 84 1.28 7.54 -4.93
CA SER A 84 2.19 8.69 -4.93
C SER A 84 2.78 9.04 -3.56
N CYS A 85 2.86 8.10 -2.61
CA CYS A 85 3.65 8.26 -1.39
C CYS A 85 5.15 8.19 -1.73
N SER A 86 5.66 9.20 -2.43
CA SER A 86 6.95 9.17 -3.12
C SER A 86 8.16 9.13 -2.19
N ASN A 87 8.05 9.57 -0.93
CA ASN A 87 9.09 9.38 0.09
C ASN A 87 8.94 8.11 0.92
N LEU A 88 7.96 7.25 0.64
CA LEU A 88 7.76 6.02 1.40
C LEU A 88 8.92 5.07 1.08
N THR A 89 9.80 4.84 2.05
CA THR A 89 10.99 4.00 1.89
C THR A 89 10.79 2.58 2.41
N SER A 90 9.88 2.42 3.38
CA SER A 90 9.59 1.16 4.05
C SER A 90 8.11 1.04 4.40
N ILE A 91 7.58 -0.17 4.24
CA ILE A 91 6.26 -0.55 4.75
C ILE A 91 6.36 -1.88 5.46
N THR A 92 5.72 -1.97 6.62
CA THR A 92 5.52 -3.24 7.33
C THR A 92 4.06 -3.64 7.22
N ILE A 93 3.78 -4.85 6.76
CA ILE A 93 2.43 -5.42 6.73
C ILE A 93 2.39 -6.54 7.77
N LEU A 94 1.63 -6.35 8.85
CA LEU A 94 1.44 -7.38 9.87
C LEU A 94 0.38 -8.39 9.36
N GLY A 95 0.65 -9.68 9.55
CA GLY A 95 0.31 -10.77 8.64
C GLY A 95 -1.15 -11.22 8.51
N SER A 96 -2.13 -10.34 8.62
CA SER A 96 -3.55 -10.67 8.39
C SER A 96 -4.11 -10.09 7.08
N VAL A 97 -3.34 -9.28 6.35
CA VAL A 97 -3.76 -8.77 5.04
C VAL A 97 -3.89 -9.92 4.05
N THR A 98 -5.07 -10.09 3.45
CA THR A 98 -5.31 -11.13 2.43
C THR A 98 -5.24 -10.60 1.01
N ASN A 99 -5.43 -9.29 0.82
CA ASN A 99 -5.45 -8.66 -0.50
C ASN A 99 -4.77 -7.29 -0.51
N ILE A 100 -4.02 -7.03 -1.58
CA ILE A 100 -3.45 -5.72 -1.92
C ILE A 100 -4.21 -5.18 -3.13
N GLY A 101 -4.89 -4.05 -2.97
CA GLY A 101 -5.78 -3.46 -3.96
C GLY A 101 -5.08 -2.92 -5.20
N ASN A 102 -5.90 -2.53 -6.18
CA ASN A 102 -5.43 -1.91 -7.41
C ASN A 102 -4.72 -0.60 -7.10
N CYS A 103 -3.58 -0.36 -7.75
CA CYS A 103 -2.77 0.83 -7.58
C CYS A 103 -2.38 1.16 -6.12
N ALA A 104 -2.43 0.19 -5.19
CA ALA A 104 -2.27 0.43 -3.75
C ALA A 104 -0.99 1.21 -3.40
N PHE A 105 0.10 0.98 -4.13
CA PHE A 105 1.42 1.63 -3.99
C PHE A 105 1.89 2.26 -5.31
N TYR A 106 0.97 2.61 -6.20
CA TYR A 106 1.30 3.22 -7.49
C TYR A 106 2.19 4.46 -7.29
N GLU A 107 3.33 4.53 -7.99
CA GLU A 107 4.31 5.63 -7.90
C GLU A 107 4.87 5.90 -6.48
N CYS A 108 4.98 4.87 -5.62
CA CYS A 108 5.85 4.91 -4.43
C CYS A 108 7.33 4.80 -4.84
N THR A 109 7.87 5.84 -5.48
CA THR A 109 9.16 5.79 -6.19
C THR A 109 10.37 5.52 -5.30
N ASN A 110 10.34 5.86 -4.00
CA ASN A 110 11.44 5.56 -3.06
C ASN A 110 11.29 4.24 -2.29
N LEU A 111 10.21 3.48 -2.52
CA LEU A 111 10.06 2.17 -1.87
C LEU A 111 11.12 1.23 -2.43
N THR A 112 11.97 0.67 -1.56
CA THR A 112 13.13 -0.14 -1.99
C THR A 112 12.91 -1.63 -1.85
N SER A 113 12.13 -2.03 -0.85
CA SER A 113 11.86 -3.42 -0.53
C SER A 113 10.44 -3.61 -0.03
N ILE A 114 9.89 -4.80 -0.25
CA ILE A 114 8.65 -5.23 0.37
C ILE A 114 8.65 -6.74 0.60
N THR A 115 8.20 -7.13 1.79
CA THR A 115 7.88 -8.52 2.12
C THR A 115 6.37 -8.67 2.13
N ILE A 116 5.83 -9.44 1.19
CA ILE A 116 4.40 -9.76 1.13
C ILE A 116 4.15 -10.90 2.14
N PRO A 117 3.23 -10.74 3.12
CA PRO A 117 2.95 -11.80 4.09
C PRO A 117 2.28 -13.04 3.48
N ASP A 118 2.48 -14.21 4.09
CA ASP A 118 1.89 -15.50 3.68
C ASP A 118 0.35 -15.54 3.73
N SER A 119 -0.29 -14.53 4.33
CA SER A 119 -1.74 -14.36 4.31
C SER A 119 -2.27 -13.81 2.99
N VAL A 120 -1.42 -13.14 2.19
CA VAL A 120 -1.84 -12.48 0.95
C VAL A 120 -2.08 -13.52 -0.14
N THR A 121 -3.27 -13.47 -0.74
CA THR A 121 -3.67 -14.36 -1.84
C THR A 121 -3.73 -13.64 -3.19
N SER A 122 -3.88 -12.31 -3.19
CA SER A 122 -4.06 -11.50 -4.39
C SER A 122 -3.37 -10.14 -4.33
N ILE A 123 -2.76 -9.75 -5.45
CA ILE A 123 -2.14 -8.45 -5.69
C ILE A 123 -2.81 -7.81 -6.89
N GLY A 124 -3.40 -6.63 -6.71
CA GLY A 124 -4.20 -5.95 -7.72
C GLY A 124 -3.42 -5.42 -8.93
N ASN A 125 -4.16 -4.97 -9.94
CA ASN A 125 -3.62 -4.33 -11.13
C ASN A 125 -2.82 -3.09 -10.72
N LEU A 126 -1.64 -2.92 -11.34
CA LEU A 126 -0.78 -1.75 -11.12
C LEU A 126 -0.38 -1.51 -9.66
N ALA A 127 -0.53 -2.50 -8.75
CA ALA A 127 -0.38 -2.31 -7.31
C ALA A 127 0.95 -1.65 -6.91
N PHE A 128 2.06 -1.99 -7.57
CA PHE A 128 3.41 -1.42 -7.39
C PHE A 128 3.94 -0.80 -8.69
N TYR A 129 3.05 -0.32 -9.55
CA TYR A 129 3.44 0.28 -10.82
C TYR A 129 4.32 1.51 -10.58
N LYS A 130 5.44 1.60 -11.30
CA LYS A 130 6.44 2.67 -11.16
C LYS A 130 6.96 2.87 -9.73
N CYS A 131 7.03 1.82 -8.91
CA CYS A 131 7.91 1.84 -7.73
C CYS A 131 9.37 1.70 -8.21
N GLU A 132 9.92 2.77 -8.78
CA GLU A 132 11.18 2.76 -9.55
C GLU A 132 12.40 2.25 -8.78
N ASN A 133 12.43 2.41 -7.45
CA ASN A 133 13.50 1.90 -6.62
C ASN A 133 13.24 0.53 -5.98
N LEU A 134 12.05 -0.06 -6.21
CA LEU A 134 11.67 -1.34 -5.62
C LEU A 134 12.47 -2.46 -6.28
N LYS A 135 13.45 -3.00 -5.55
CA LYS A 135 14.40 -4.02 -6.03
C LYS A 135 14.27 -5.35 -5.28
N ASP A 136 13.88 -5.31 -4.01
CA ASP A 136 13.78 -6.50 -3.18
C ASP A 136 12.31 -6.82 -2.90
N VAL A 137 11.74 -7.77 -3.64
CA VAL A 137 10.34 -8.20 -3.47
C VAL A 137 10.32 -9.67 -3.07
N THR A 138 9.72 -9.98 -1.92
CA THR A 138 9.43 -11.35 -1.51
C THR A 138 7.94 -11.62 -1.71
N ILE A 139 7.62 -12.53 -2.63
CA ILE A 139 6.25 -13.00 -2.91
C ILE A 139 6.12 -14.43 -2.36
N PRO A 140 5.18 -14.69 -1.44
CA PRO A 140 4.97 -16.02 -0.87
C PRO A 140 4.14 -16.93 -1.77
N ASP A 141 4.14 -18.23 -1.45
CA ASP A 141 3.42 -19.24 -2.22
C ASP A 141 1.90 -19.13 -2.16
N SER A 142 1.40 -18.39 -1.17
CA SER A 142 -0.03 -18.08 -1.01
C SER A 142 -0.59 -17.17 -2.10
N VAL A 143 0.25 -16.37 -2.78
CA VAL A 143 -0.21 -15.40 -3.80
C VAL A 143 -0.56 -16.14 -5.07
N THR A 144 -1.84 -16.39 -5.31
CA THR A 144 -2.32 -17.10 -6.50
C THR A 144 -2.75 -16.19 -7.63
N ASP A 145 -3.04 -14.91 -7.35
CA ASP A 145 -3.51 -13.93 -8.34
C ASP A 145 -2.66 -12.66 -8.33
N ILE A 146 -2.18 -12.26 -9.51
CA ILE A 146 -1.36 -11.06 -9.69
C ILE A 146 -1.88 -10.29 -10.89
N GLY A 147 -2.34 -9.07 -10.62
CA GLY A 147 -2.94 -8.18 -11.58
C GLY A 147 -1.97 -7.72 -12.67
N GLU A 148 -2.57 -7.22 -13.75
CA GLU A 148 -1.83 -6.71 -14.90
C GLU A 148 -0.93 -5.54 -14.46
N TYR A 149 0.33 -5.59 -14.91
CA TYR A 149 1.33 -4.57 -14.64
C TYR A 149 1.59 -4.28 -13.15
N ALA A 150 1.24 -5.20 -12.24
CA ALA A 150 1.39 -5.02 -10.81
C ALA A 150 2.79 -4.53 -10.40
N PHE A 151 3.85 -4.99 -11.07
CA PHE A 151 5.23 -4.59 -10.78
C PHE A 151 5.94 -3.91 -11.97
N LYS A 152 5.19 -3.43 -12.96
CA LYS A 152 5.80 -2.77 -14.13
C LYS A 152 6.44 -1.44 -13.71
N GLY A 153 7.65 -1.19 -14.20
CA GLY A 153 8.44 -0.01 -13.81
C GLY A 153 9.15 -0.14 -12.47
N THR A 154 9.23 -1.34 -11.89
CA THR A 154 10.07 -1.63 -10.71
C THR A 154 11.46 -2.11 -11.13
N LYS A 155 12.48 -1.86 -10.30
CA LYS A 155 13.81 -2.44 -10.49
C LYS A 155 13.78 -3.96 -10.42
N TRP A 156 13.01 -4.51 -9.49
CA TRP A 156 12.80 -5.94 -9.31
C TRP A 156 12.35 -6.61 -10.60
N LEU A 157 11.34 -6.05 -11.28
CA LEU A 157 10.87 -6.64 -12.54
C LEU A 157 11.84 -6.39 -13.70
N SER A 158 12.57 -5.26 -13.69
CA SER A 158 13.51 -4.91 -14.77
C SER A 158 14.70 -5.87 -14.91
N GLU A 159 14.99 -6.65 -13.88
CA GLU A 159 16.04 -7.68 -13.91
C GLU A 159 15.63 -8.91 -14.74
N TYR A 160 14.35 -9.04 -15.13
CA TYR A 160 13.82 -10.14 -15.92
C TYR A 160 13.60 -9.70 -17.38
N PRO A 161 14.34 -10.27 -18.36
CA PRO A 161 14.26 -9.84 -19.77
C PRO A 161 13.03 -10.39 -20.53
N ASP A 162 12.40 -11.44 -19.98
CA ASP A 162 11.28 -12.16 -20.60
C ASP A 162 9.97 -11.40 -20.48
N ASP A 163 9.00 -11.74 -21.34
CA ASP A 163 7.65 -11.14 -21.35
C ASP A 163 6.80 -11.52 -20.14
N PHE A 164 7.22 -12.59 -19.43
CA PHE A 164 6.60 -13.09 -18.22
C PHE A 164 7.67 -13.58 -17.23
N VAL A 165 7.41 -13.41 -15.95
CA VAL A 165 8.14 -14.06 -14.86
C VAL A 165 7.28 -15.17 -14.28
N VAL A 166 7.81 -16.38 -14.23
CA VAL A 166 7.21 -17.50 -13.50
C VAL A 166 7.72 -17.44 -12.07
N LEU A 167 6.83 -17.16 -11.13
CA LEU A 167 7.16 -17.15 -9.71
C LEU A 167 7.22 -18.58 -9.17
N LYS A 168 7.85 -18.77 -8.01
CA LYS A 168 8.00 -20.10 -7.38
C LYS A 168 6.67 -20.81 -7.15
N ASN A 169 5.63 -20.02 -6.90
CA ASN A 169 4.27 -20.45 -6.65
C ASN A 169 3.49 -20.83 -7.93
N GLY A 170 4.12 -20.71 -9.11
CA GLY A 170 3.52 -21.00 -10.41
C GLY A 170 2.72 -19.85 -11.02
N SER A 171 2.52 -18.73 -10.31
CA SER A 171 1.86 -17.54 -10.85
C SER A 171 2.70 -16.87 -11.92
N LEU A 172 2.02 -16.32 -12.92
CA LEU A 172 2.62 -15.59 -14.02
C LEU A 172 2.51 -14.10 -13.76
N LEU A 173 3.64 -13.41 -13.77
CA LEU A 173 3.70 -11.96 -13.77
C LEU A 173 4.05 -11.46 -15.17
N ARG A 174 3.19 -10.63 -15.75
CA ARG A 174 3.38 -10.05 -17.09
C ARG A 174 4.31 -8.83 -17.04
N THR A 175 5.31 -8.79 -17.92
CA THR A 175 6.34 -7.73 -17.93
C THR A 175 6.21 -6.74 -19.09
N LYS A 176 5.61 -7.15 -20.22
CA LYS A 176 5.46 -6.32 -21.43
C LYS A 176 4.00 -6.18 -21.89
N GLU A 177 3.70 -5.02 -22.46
CA GLU A 177 2.42 -4.76 -23.12
C GLU A 177 2.32 -5.59 -24.40
N ARG A 178 1.13 -6.11 -24.70
CA ARG A 178 0.82 -6.49 -26.07
C ARG A 178 0.46 -5.19 -26.77
N THR A 179 1.38 -4.63 -27.56
CA THR A 179 0.98 -3.68 -28.58
C THR A 179 0.05 -4.43 -29.53
N ALA A 180 -1.23 -4.04 -29.54
CA ALA A 180 -2.20 -4.51 -30.51
C ALA A 180 -1.84 -4.03 -31.92
#